data_AF-A0A1D2UA56-F1
#
_entry.id   AF-A0A1D2UA56-F1
#
_cell.length_a   1.000
_cell.length_b   1.000
_cell.length_c   1.000
_cell.angle_alpha   90.00
_cell.angle_beta   90.00
_cell.angle_gamma   90.00
#
_symmetry.space_group_name_H-M   'P 1'
#
loop_
_entity.id
_entity.type
_entity.pdbx_description
1 polymer ?
#
loop_
_entity_poly.entity_id
_entity_poly.type
_entity_poly.pdbx_seq_one_letter_code
_entity_poly.pdbx_strand_id
1 'polypeptide(L)'
;MNAARTLKLVPLVLATCLLASGAWLVQGALKQLALERADAAQLRQRLDSARQMMPEVQRREQLVRSLQNVQSQVDRMGFDPARWGERRLRRPAGPATRVEASQFLADLDRGGDRTIFVADEFDLAVVSADAGLFQSPGLDDKGLTLGASGTLYFPATDAAAPPSRKLP
;
A
#
# COMPACT_ATOMS: atom_id res chain seq x y z
N MET A 1 87.79 34.42 -4.52
CA MET A 1 86.42 34.58 -5.06
C MET A 1 85.34 33.77 -4.31
N ASN A 2 85.57 33.32 -3.06
CA ASN A 2 84.64 32.37 -2.39
C ASN A 2 83.81 33.00 -1.25
N ALA A 3 84.27 34.10 -0.63
CA ALA A 3 83.60 34.72 0.52
C ALA A 3 82.29 35.47 0.16
N ALA A 4 82.23 36.08 -1.02
CA ALA A 4 81.03 36.80 -1.47
C ALA A 4 79.87 35.87 -1.88
N ARG A 5 80.18 34.60 -2.23
CA ARG A 5 79.18 33.59 -2.58
C ARG A 5 78.58 32.95 -1.33
N THR A 6 79.40 32.66 -0.32
CA THR A 6 78.93 32.11 0.97
C THR A 6 78.06 33.12 1.74
N LEU A 7 78.38 34.41 1.70
CA LEU A 7 77.57 35.45 2.37
C LEU A 7 76.15 35.59 1.80
N LYS A 8 75.96 35.31 0.49
CA LYS A 8 74.64 35.33 -0.17
C LYS A 8 73.83 34.05 0.05
N LEU A 9 74.48 32.93 0.43
CA LEU A 9 73.81 31.66 0.68
C LEU A 9 73.14 31.62 2.07
N VAL A 10 73.73 32.28 3.06
CA VAL A 10 73.16 32.36 4.42
C VAL A 10 71.71 32.90 4.45
N PRO A 11 71.39 34.07 3.84
CA PRO A 11 70.01 34.58 3.86
C PRO A 11 69.05 33.71 3.04
N LEU A 12 69.54 33.04 1.99
CA LEU A 12 68.72 32.15 1.17
C LEU A 12 68.33 30.89 1.96
N VAL A 13 69.28 30.29 2.68
CA VAL A 13 69.02 29.13 3.56
C VAL A 13 68.04 29.53 4.68
N LEU A 14 68.23 30.70 5.28
CA LEU A 14 67.35 31.20 6.34
C LEU A 14 65.91 31.43 5.82
N ALA A 15 65.78 32.05 4.64
CA ALA A 15 64.48 32.24 3.99
C ALA A 15 63.81 30.91 3.65
N THR A 16 64.59 29.92 3.21
CA THR A 16 64.07 28.58 2.87
C THR A 16 63.61 27.84 4.13
N CYS A 17 64.33 27.95 5.25
CA CYS A 17 63.91 27.39 6.54
C CYS A 17 62.64 28.05 7.10
N LEU A 18 62.48 29.37 6.92
CA LEU A 18 61.26 30.08 7.33
C LEU A 18 60.05 29.68 6.47
N LEU A 19 60.23 29.50 5.16
CA LEU A 19 59.17 29.02 4.28
C LEU A 19 58.80 27.56 4.57
N ALA A 20 59.79 26.70 4.81
CA ALA A 20 59.57 25.30 5.15
C ALA A 20 58.82 25.14 6.49
N SER A 21 59.18 25.92 7.51
CA SER A 21 58.48 25.92 8.80
C SER A 21 57.05 26.46 8.70
N GLY A 22 56.84 27.54 7.94
CA GLY A 22 55.50 28.07 7.65
C GLY A 22 54.61 27.06 6.92
N ALA A 23 55.15 26.37 5.91
CA ALA A 23 54.42 25.34 5.16
C ALA A 23 54.00 24.15 6.05
N TRP A 24 54.84 23.78 7.02
CA TRP A 24 54.56 22.67 7.93
C TRP A 24 53.42 22.98 8.91
N LEU A 25 53.37 24.22 9.43
CA LEU A 25 52.27 24.69 10.29
C LEU A 25 50.94 24.74 9.55
N VAL A 26 50.95 25.23 8.30
CA VAL A 26 49.75 25.29 7.46
C VAL A 26 49.23 23.89 7.13
N GLN A 27 50.10 22.92 6.85
CA GLN A 27 49.69 21.53 6.63
C GLN A 27 49.08 20.88 7.88
N GLY A 28 49.61 21.18 9.07
CA GLY A 28 49.05 20.69 10.34
C GLY A 28 47.64 21.22 10.60
N ALA A 29 47.45 22.54 10.44
CA ALA A 29 46.14 23.18 10.62
C ALA A 29 45.09 22.68 9.61
N LEU A 30 45.49 22.48 8.34
CA LEU A 30 44.59 21.96 7.31
C LEU A 30 44.17 20.50 7.57
N LYS A 31 45.06 19.68 8.13
CA LYS A 31 44.74 18.29 8.52
C LYS A 31 43.76 18.25 9.68
N GLN A 32 43.92 19.11 10.69
CA GLN A 32 42.96 19.21 11.80
C GLN A 32 41.58 19.67 11.31
N LEU A 33 41.51 20.68 10.43
CA LEU A 33 40.26 21.11 9.82
C LEU A 33 39.60 20.02 8.97
N ALA A 34 40.40 19.20 8.28
CA ALA A 34 39.91 18.09 7.48
C ALA A 34 39.33 16.97 8.36
N LEU A 35 39.95 16.69 9.51
CA LEU A 35 39.45 15.72 10.49
C LEU A 35 38.14 16.18 11.12
N GLU A 36 38.05 17.44 11.57
CA GLU A 36 36.80 17.98 12.14
C GLU A 36 35.65 18.00 11.12
N ARG A 37 35.95 18.29 9.85
CA ARG A 37 34.96 18.21 8.77
C ARG A 37 34.53 16.78 8.47
N ALA A 38 35.45 15.82 8.56
CA ALA A 38 35.14 14.40 8.39
C ALA A 38 34.22 13.90 9.52
N ASP A 39 34.50 14.29 10.77
CA ASP A 39 33.66 13.93 11.92
C ASP A 39 32.25 14.55 11.82
N ALA A 40 32.16 15.82 11.42
CA ALA A 40 30.88 16.48 11.17
C ALA A 40 30.10 15.85 10.01
N ALA A 41 30.79 15.43 8.95
CA ALA A 41 30.17 14.71 7.83
C ALA A 41 29.65 13.33 8.26
N GLN A 42 30.41 12.61 9.08
CA GLN A 42 30.01 11.30 9.59
C GLN A 42 28.79 11.39 10.53
N LEU A 43 28.73 12.40 11.39
CA LEU A 43 27.56 12.66 12.24
C LEU A 43 26.32 13.03 11.42
N ARG A 44 26.47 13.86 10.37
CA ARG A 44 25.38 14.17 9.43
C ARG A 44 24.89 12.93 8.69
N GLN A 45 25.81 12.10 8.20
CA GLN A 45 25.46 10.87 7.49
C GLN A 45 24.71 9.87 8.40
N ARG A 46 25.09 9.77 9.69
CA ARG A 46 24.36 8.96 10.67
C ARG A 46 22.95 9.52 10.91
N LEU A 47 22.80 10.84 11.06
CA LEU A 47 21.48 11.48 11.21
C LEU A 47 20.61 11.28 9.97
N ASP A 48 21.18 11.38 8.77
CA ASP A 48 20.44 11.18 7.53
C ASP A 48 20.02 9.72 7.36
N SER A 49 20.87 8.75 7.73
CA SER A 49 20.47 7.33 7.75
C SER A 49 19.35 7.04 8.76
N ALA A 50 19.35 7.71 9.92
CA ALA A 50 18.28 7.58 10.92
C ALA A 50 16.97 8.22 10.43
N ARG A 51 17.06 9.38 9.77
CA ARG A 51 15.92 10.08 9.15
C ARG A 51 15.30 9.28 8.00
N GLN A 52 16.10 8.55 7.24
CA GLN A 52 15.62 7.68 6.17
C GLN A 52 14.74 6.53 6.68
N MET A 53 14.91 6.08 7.93
CA MET A 53 14.08 5.03 8.54
C MET A 53 12.80 5.56 9.20
N MET A 54 12.73 6.85 9.53
CA MET A 54 11.52 7.48 10.11
C MET A 54 10.24 7.35 9.26
N PRO A 55 10.24 7.51 7.92
CA PRO A 55 9.01 7.40 7.13
C PRO A 55 8.40 5.99 7.15
N GLU A 56 9.21 4.94 7.30
CA GLU A 56 8.68 3.57 7.40
C GLU A 56 7.97 3.33 8.73
N VAL A 57 8.55 3.83 9.83
CA VAL A 57 7.93 3.77 11.16
C VAL A 57 6.64 4.57 11.18
N GLN A 58 6.65 5.79 10.62
CA GLN A 58 5.45 6.63 10.51
C GLN A 58 4.34 5.96 9.70
N ARG A 59 4.66 5.30 8.58
CA ARG A 59 3.67 4.55 7.80
C ARG A 59 3.08 3.38 8.59
N ARG A 60 3.91 2.62 9.32
CA ARG A 60 3.43 1.51 10.17
C ARG A 60 2.53 2.01 11.29
N GLU A 61 2.89 3.11 11.95
CA GLU A 61 2.04 3.71 12.97
C GLU A 61 0.71 4.22 12.41
N GLN A 62 0.74 4.88 11.25
CA GLN A 62 -0.47 5.32 10.55
C GLN A 62 -1.37 4.13 10.19
N LEU A 63 -0.79 3.04 9.69
CA LEU A 63 -1.52 1.82 9.37
C LEU A 63 -2.16 1.20 10.61
N VAL A 64 -1.42 1.05 11.71
CA VAL A 64 -1.95 0.53 12.98
C VAL A 64 -3.09 1.41 13.51
N ARG A 65 -2.94 2.73 13.47
CA ARG A 65 -4.01 3.66 13.87
C ARG A 65 -5.24 3.52 12.98
N SER A 66 -5.03 3.35 11.67
CA SER A 66 -6.14 3.16 10.72
C SER A 66 -6.89 1.85 10.99
N LEU A 67 -6.18 0.75 11.27
CA LEU A 67 -6.77 -0.53 11.63
C LEU A 67 -7.53 -0.47 12.96
N GLN A 68 -6.99 0.22 13.97
CA GLN A 68 -7.70 0.44 15.25
C GLN A 68 -8.99 1.24 15.06
N ASN A 69 -8.96 2.26 14.18
CA ASN A 69 -10.14 3.04 13.87
C ASN A 69 -11.21 2.21 13.15
N VAL A 70 -10.81 1.34 12.21
CA VAL A 70 -11.75 0.41 11.53
C VAL A 70 -12.31 -0.60 12.53
N GLN A 71 -11.48 -1.21 13.38
CA GLN A 71 -11.94 -2.15 14.41
C GLN A 71 -12.95 -1.50 15.34
N SER A 72 -12.69 -0.28 15.83
CA SER A 72 -13.64 0.45 16.70
C SER A 72 -14.97 0.79 16.02
N GLN A 73 -14.99 0.90 14.69
CA GLN A 73 -16.22 1.11 13.92
C GLN A 73 -16.97 -0.21 13.76
N VAL A 74 -16.25 -1.29 13.45
CA VAL A 74 -16.77 -2.67 13.36
C VAL A 74 -17.41 -3.10 14.68
N ASP A 75 -16.75 -2.86 15.81
CA ASP A 75 -17.25 -3.18 17.15
C ASP A 75 -18.53 -2.39 17.48
N ARG A 76 -18.58 -1.10 17.11
CA ARG A 76 -19.78 -0.26 17.29
C ARG A 76 -20.96 -0.70 16.43
N MET A 77 -20.69 -1.28 15.27
CA MET A 77 -21.71 -1.87 14.39
C MET A 77 -22.12 -3.28 14.86
N GLY A 78 -21.50 -3.82 15.92
CA GLY A 78 -21.79 -5.16 16.44
C GLY A 78 -21.37 -6.28 15.49
N PHE A 79 -20.45 -6.00 14.57
CA PHE A 79 -19.92 -6.99 13.63
C PHE A 79 -18.85 -7.83 14.33
N ASP A 80 -19.08 -9.13 14.52
CA ASP A 80 -18.07 -10.09 15.00
C ASP A 80 -17.58 -10.95 13.83
N PRO A 81 -16.41 -10.66 13.21
CA PRO A 81 -15.93 -11.38 12.03
C PRO A 81 -15.79 -12.89 12.25
N ALA A 82 -15.53 -13.35 13.48
CA ALA A 82 -15.37 -14.77 13.79
C ALA A 82 -16.70 -15.54 13.70
N ARG A 83 -17.82 -14.83 13.71
CA ARG A 83 -19.18 -15.40 13.63
C ARG A 83 -19.76 -15.33 12.22
N TRP A 84 -18.98 -14.96 11.20
CA TRP A 84 -19.45 -14.91 9.83
C TRP A 84 -18.80 -16.03 9.01
N GLY A 85 -19.62 -16.78 8.29
CA GLY A 85 -19.20 -17.70 7.25
C GLY A 85 -18.99 -16.94 5.93
N GLU A 86 -18.01 -17.39 5.18
CA GLU A 86 -17.67 -16.85 3.86
C GLU A 86 -17.96 -17.91 2.81
N ARG A 87 -18.64 -17.53 1.73
CA ARG A 87 -18.81 -18.38 0.55
C ARG A 87 -18.48 -17.60 -0.71
N ARG A 88 -17.45 -18.05 -1.40
CA ARG A 88 -17.12 -17.51 -2.72
C ARG A 88 -18.19 -17.93 -3.73
N LEU A 89 -18.73 -16.96 -4.43
CA LEU A 89 -19.69 -17.17 -5.49
C LEU A 89 -19.05 -16.87 -6.83
N ARG A 90 -19.25 -17.76 -7.80
CA ARG A 90 -18.79 -17.55 -9.16
C ARG A 90 -19.86 -18.02 -10.14
N ARG A 91 -20.45 -17.07 -10.84
CA ARG A 91 -21.39 -17.26 -11.95
C ARG A 91 -20.75 -16.61 -13.18
N PRO A 92 -20.33 -17.39 -14.19
CA PRO A 92 -19.81 -16.82 -15.43
C PRO A 92 -20.90 -15.98 -16.11
N ALA A 93 -20.49 -14.91 -16.80
CA ALA A 93 -21.40 -14.11 -17.61
C ALA A 93 -22.01 -15.00 -18.71
N GLY A 94 -23.34 -15.03 -18.75
CA GLY A 94 -24.07 -15.84 -19.72
C GLY A 94 -25.53 -15.44 -19.85
N PRO A 95 -26.20 -15.90 -20.90
CA PRO A 95 -27.62 -15.65 -21.11
C PRO A 95 -28.43 -16.26 -19.97
N ALA A 96 -29.40 -15.50 -19.47
CA ALA A 96 -30.29 -15.90 -18.41
C ALA A 96 -31.68 -15.30 -18.65
N THR A 97 -32.71 -16.01 -18.22
CA THR A 97 -34.06 -15.46 -18.24
C THR A 97 -34.24 -14.43 -17.12
N ARG A 98 -35.23 -13.53 -17.24
CA ARG A 98 -35.54 -12.60 -16.16
C ARG A 98 -35.92 -13.30 -14.86
N VAL A 99 -36.60 -14.44 -14.98
CA VAL A 99 -36.99 -15.27 -13.85
C VAL A 99 -35.74 -15.82 -13.15
N GLU A 100 -34.81 -16.42 -13.90
CA GLU A 100 -33.55 -16.93 -13.35
C GLU A 100 -32.70 -15.84 -12.70
N ALA A 101 -32.60 -14.66 -13.32
CA ALA A 101 -31.89 -13.54 -12.72
C ALA A 101 -32.56 -13.05 -11.43
N SER A 102 -33.89 -12.91 -11.42
CA SER A 102 -34.62 -12.52 -10.21
C SER A 102 -34.45 -13.54 -9.07
N GLN A 103 -34.47 -14.84 -9.39
CA GLN A 103 -34.22 -15.91 -8.44
C GLN A 103 -32.79 -15.86 -7.92
N PHE A 104 -31.80 -15.64 -8.79
CA PHE A 104 -30.42 -15.50 -8.36
C PHE A 104 -30.21 -14.30 -7.43
N LEU A 105 -30.80 -13.15 -7.75
CA LEU A 105 -30.72 -11.95 -6.91
C LEU A 105 -31.42 -12.18 -5.55
N ALA A 106 -32.58 -12.83 -5.56
CA ALA A 106 -33.27 -13.24 -4.34
C ALA A 106 -32.44 -14.24 -3.51
N ASP A 107 -31.67 -15.11 -4.16
CA ASP A 107 -30.78 -16.07 -3.50
C ASP A 107 -29.55 -15.42 -2.88
N LEU A 108 -29.06 -14.31 -3.44
CA LEU A 108 -28.03 -13.46 -2.83
C LEU A 108 -28.55 -12.75 -1.59
N ASP A 109 -29.80 -12.30 -1.65
CA ASP A 109 -30.49 -11.59 -0.56
C ASP A 109 -31.22 -12.54 0.41
N ARG A 110 -31.03 -13.86 0.30
CA ARG A 110 -31.83 -14.85 1.04
C ARG A 110 -31.76 -14.69 2.56
N GLY A 111 -30.69 -14.09 3.10
CA GLY A 111 -30.59 -13.76 4.53
C GLY A 111 -30.71 -12.27 4.85
N GLY A 112 -31.25 -11.47 3.92
CA GLY A 112 -31.59 -10.05 4.09
C GLY A 112 -30.48 -9.23 4.73
N ASP A 113 -30.84 -8.41 5.71
CA ASP A 113 -29.93 -7.51 6.47
C ASP A 113 -28.74 -8.22 7.14
N ARG A 114 -28.76 -9.56 7.22
CA ARG A 114 -27.72 -10.36 7.86
C ARG A 114 -26.76 -11.00 6.86
N THR A 115 -27.01 -10.87 5.56
CA THR A 115 -26.16 -11.41 4.51
C THR A 115 -25.61 -10.28 3.67
N ILE A 116 -24.30 -10.30 3.40
CA ILE A 116 -23.64 -9.26 2.61
C ILE A 116 -22.96 -9.93 1.43
N PHE A 117 -23.36 -9.56 0.22
CA PHE A 117 -22.65 -9.93 -0.98
C PHE A 117 -21.68 -8.81 -1.37
N VAL A 118 -20.38 -9.11 -1.33
CA VAL A 118 -19.32 -8.21 -1.81
C VAL A 118 -18.92 -8.67 -3.20
N ALA A 119 -19.30 -7.91 -4.22
CA ALA A 119 -19.00 -8.22 -5.61
C ALA A 119 -17.57 -7.83 -5.96
N ASP A 120 -16.81 -8.77 -6.51
CA ASP A 120 -15.58 -8.47 -7.26
C ASP A 120 -15.94 -8.01 -8.68
N GLU A 121 -16.95 -8.64 -9.28
CA GLU A 121 -17.47 -8.38 -10.62
C GLU A 121 -18.97 -8.68 -10.65
N PHE A 122 -19.77 -7.75 -11.19
CA PHE A 122 -21.21 -7.94 -11.37
C PHE A 122 -21.62 -7.30 -12.69
N ASP A 123 -22.14 -8.14 -13.60
CA ASP A 123 -22.59 -7.73 -14.93
C ASP A 123 -24.05 -8.14 -15.10
N LEU A 124 -24.87 -7.19 -15.52
CA LEU A 124 -26.29 -7.37 -15.79
C LEU A 124 -26.69 -6.46 -16.96
N ALA A 125 -26.98 -7.06 -18.11
CA ALA A 125 -27.36 -6.32 -19.31
C ALA A 125 -28.51 -6.99 -20.04
N VAL A 126 -29.33 -6.22 -20.74
CA VAL A 126 -30.43 -6.76 -21.56
C VAL A 126 -29.90 -7.11 -22.95
N VAL A 127 -30.40 -8.21 -23.52
CA VAL A 127 -29.96 -8.66 -24.86
C VAL A 127 -30.58 -7.80 -25.97
N SER A 128 -31.76 -7.23 -25.75
CA SER A 128 -32.46 -6.35 -26.69
C SER A 128 -32.30 -4.87 -26.34
N ALA A 129 -32.03 -4.04 -27.35
CA ALA A 129 -31.87 -2.59 -27.22
C ALA A 129 -33.16 -1.89 -26.76
N ASP A 130 -34.31 -2.42 -27.16
CA ASP A 130 -35.64 -1.85 -26.86
C ASP A 130 -36.17 -2.27 -25.49
N ALA A 131 -35.45 -3.12 -24.75
CA ALA A 131 -35.89 -3.65 -23.46
C ALA A 131 -35.07 -3.04 -22.31
N GLY A 132 -35.78 -2.56 -21.28
CA GLY A 132 -35.17 -2.01 -20.06
C GLY A 132 -34.84 -3.08 -19.01
N LEU A 133 -33.84 -2.82 -18.16
CA LEU A 133 -33.55 -3.65 -16.98
C LEU A 133 -34.65 -3.56 -15.91
N PHE A 134 -35.21 -2.37 -15.73
CA PHE A 134 -36.16 -2.04 -14.67
C PHE A 134 -37.62 -1.97 -15.14
N GLN A 135 -37.87 -2.38 -16.37
CA GLN A 135 -39.19 -2.36 -16.99
C GLN A 135 -39.69 -3.79 -17.14
N SER A 136 -41.00 -3.99 -17.09
CA SER A 136 -41.59 -5.31 -17.35
C SER A 136 -41.19 -5.79 -18.76
N PRO A 137 -40.79 -7.05 -18.91
CA PRO A 137 -40.46 -7.61 -20.21
C PRO A 137 -41.67 -7.53 -21.14
N GLY A 138 -41.43 -7.09 -22.39
CA GLY A 138 -42.40 -7.25 -23.47
C GLY A 138 -42.49 -8.71 -23.93
N LEU A 139 -43.45 -9.00 -24.81
CA LEU A 139 -43.64 -10.34 -25.37
C LEU A 139 -42.44 -10.85 -26.18
N ASP A 140 -41.64 -9.94 -26.76
CA ASP A 140 -40.45 -10.23 -27.57
C ASP A 140 -39.12 -10.13 -26.78
N ASP A 141 -39.18 -10.18 -25.44
CA ASP A 141 -37.99 -10.06 -24.60
C ASP A 141 -37.01 -11.22 -24.82
N LYS A 142 -35.78 -10.89 -25.22
CA LYS A 142 -34.73 -11.88 -25.51
C LYS A 142 -33.94 -12.29 -24.26
N GLY A 143 -34.38 -11.84 -23.09
CA GLY A 143 -33.72 -12.08 -21.81
C GLY A 143 -32.55 -11.14 -21.57
N LEU A 144 -31.66 -11.56 -20.68
CA LEU A 144 -30.53 -10.76 -20.19
C LEU A 144 -29.26 -11.58 -20.13
N THR A 145 -28.13 -10.92 -20.05
CA THR A 145 -26.87 -11.51 -19.61
C THR A 145 -26.67 -11.19 -18.15
N LEU A 146 -26.28 -12.19 -17.36
CA LEU A 146 -25.95 -12.00 -15.95
C LEU A 146 -24.64 -12.71 -15.65
N GLY A 147 -23.73 -12.03 -14.98
CA GLY A 147 -22.47 -12.54 -14.47
C GLY A 147 -22.22 -11.99 -13.08
N ALA A 148 -21.71 -12.80 -12.17
CA ALA A 148 -21.44 -12.36 -10.81
C ALA A 148 -20.31 -13.17 -10.20
N SER A 149 -19.29 -12.48 -9.69
CA SER A 149 -18.19 -13.06 -8.91
C SER A 149 -18.01 -12.23 -7.66
N GLY A 150 -17.82 -12.89 -6.51
CA GLY A 150 -17.60 -12.20 -5.25
C GLY A 150 -17.64 -13.11 -4.05
N THR A 151 -17.73 -12.50 -2.86
CA THR A 151 -17.80 -13.20 -1.59
C THR A 151 -19.12 -12.88 -0.90
N LEU A 152 -19.84 -13.94 -0.53
CA LEU A 152 -21.04 -13.86 0.28
C LEU A 152 -20.66 -14.09 1.74
N TYR A 153 -20.92 -13.10 2.57
CA TYR A 153 -20.78 -13.15 4.03
C TYR A 153 -22.15 -13.42 4.64
N PHE A 154 -22.25 -14.43 5.51
CA PHE A 154 -23.48 -14.78 6.22
C PHE A 154 -23.15 -15.16 7.68
N PRO A 155 -24.07 -15.11 8.63
CA PRO A 155 -23.81 -15.51 10.00
C PRO A 155 -23.52 -17.02 10.05
N ALA A 156 -22.49 -17.44 10.78
CA ALA A 156 -22.05 -18.83 10.87
C ALA A 156 -23.13 -19.77 11.45
N THR A 157 -24.11 -19.24 12.18
CA THR A 157 -25.29 -19.99 12.64
C THR A 157 -26.17 -20.46 11.47
N ASP A 158 -26.17 -19.77 10.33
CA ASP A 158 -26.96 -20.13 9.14
C ASP A 158 -26.23 -21.14 8.23
N ALA A 159 -24.97 -21.46 8.51
CA ALA A 159 -24.18 -22.46 7.77
C ALA A 159 -24.73 -23.91 7.94
N ALA A 160 -25.63 -24.13 8.90
CA ALA A 160 -26.14 -25.46 9.27
C ALA A 160 -27.24 -26.00 8.33
N ALA A 161 -27.71 -25.23 7.34
CA ALA A 161 -28.69 -25.70 6.37
C ALA A 161 -28.03 -26.03 5.01
N PRO A 162 -27.63 -27.28 4.75
CA PRO A 162 -27.30 -27.69 3.39
C PRO A 162 -28.52 -27.47 2.48
N PRO A 163 -28.34 -27.03 1.22
CA PRO A 163 -29.45 -26.92 0.29
C PRO A 163 -30.09 -28.30 0.12
N SER A 164 -31.37 -28.42 0.44
CA SER A 164 -32.17 -29.60 0.17
C SER A 164 -32.26 -29.78 -1.34
N ARG A 165 -31.34 -30.60 -1.87
CA ARG A 165 -31.35 -31.07 -3.25
C ARG A 165 -32.58 -31.94 -3.43
N LYS A 166 -33.71 -31.34 -3.80
CA LYS A 166 -34.80 -32.08 -4.45
C LYS A 166 -34.29 -32.46 -5.84
N LEU A 167 -33.79 -33.69 -5.97
CA LEU A 167 -33.66 -34.35 -7.26
C LEU A 167 -35.07 -34.73 -7.74
N PRO A 168 -35.35 -34.65 -9.06
CA PRO A 168 -36.57 -35.17 -9.66
C PRO A 168 -36.69 -36.69 -9.52
#